data_AF-A0A0G2E1G9-F1
#
_entry.id   AF-A0A0G2E1G9-F1
#
_cell.length_a   1.000
_cell.length_b   1.000
_cell.length_c   1.000
_cell.angle_alpha   90.00
_cell.angle_beta   90.00
_cell.angle_gamma   90.00
#
_symmetry.space_group_name_H-M   'P 1'
#
loop_
_entity.id
_entity.type
_entity.pdbx_description
1 polymer ?
#
loop_
_entity_poly.entity_id
_entity_poly.type
_entity_poly.pdbx_seq_one_letter_code
_entity_poly.pdbx_strand_id
1 'polypeptide(L)'
;MPYNNAPISAQEEVTGSSVLPLARVKKIIAMDDDIAQCSNSAAFAISIATEMFIRQLTQQAHNVVKSERKPRRNLQYKDFATAVARIDNLEFLSDVIPRTTTFKQFKEKKAREAANGVSVEAGQTTLDRQHPAPQTEEKLQAMAQPGQVNANASRVVVAASSVQQQQQQRNATSKTGGSSFDSPFSGGGVSSYKVPSFGKYASKRPEISNRVFSYFVAGSMGLLAAAGAKATVQDFLVNMSASADVLASAKVELDLTTIPEGKNVIIKWRGKPVFVRHRTSDEIKEAEAENWQSLRDPQPDSDRVKNPEWLVMLGICTHLGCVPIGEAGDFGGWFCPCHGSHYDISGRIRKGPAPLNLEVPAYDFPEEGKLIIG
;
A
#
# COMPACT_ATOMS: atom_id res chain seq x y z
N MET A 1 8.77 -22.81 2.60
CA MET A 1 8.60 -23.73 3.76
C MET A 1 7.11 -24.07 3.85
N PRO A 2 6.71 -25.35 3.93
CA PRO A 2 5.33 -25.69 4.21
C PRO A 2 4.93 -25.16 5.60
N TYR A 3 3.73 -24.62 5.73
CA TYR A 3 3.20 -24.16 7.02
C TYR A 3 3.12 -25.33 7.99
N ASN A 4 3.78 -25.19 9.14
CA ASN A 4 3.71 -26.16 10.20
C ASN A 4 2.30 -26.11 10.82
N ASN A 5 1.47 -27.10 10.51
CA ASN A 5 0.11 -27.24 11.05
C ASN A 5 0.06 -28.13 12.29
N ALA A 6 1.21 -28.43 12.91
CA ALA A 6 1.23 -29.15 14.18
C ALA A 6 0.55 -28.28 15.26
N PRO A 7 -0.39 -28.84 16.04
CA PRO A 7 -1.02 -28.12 17.14
C PRO A 7 0.05 -27.74 18.16
N ILE A 8 0.25 -26.44 18.36
CA ILE A 8 1.13 -25.93 19.42
C ILE A 8 0.46 -26.28 20.75
N SER A 9 1.14 -27.09 21.56
CA SER A 9 0.64 -27.45 22.89
C SER A 9 0.53 -26.19 23.76
N ALA A 10 -0.52 -26.11 24.57
CA ALA A 10 -0.65 -25.02 25.53
C ALA A 10 0.55 -25.04 26.49
N GLN A 11 1.18 -23.89 26.71
CA GLN A 11 2.17 -23.75 27.77
C GLN A 11 1.41 -23.79 29.11
N GLU A 12 1.59 -24.86 29.89
CA GLU A 12 1.03 -25.01 31.24
C GLU A 12 1.88 -24.32 32.32
N GLU A 13 3.14 -23.98 32.01
CA GLU A 13 4.04 -23.34 32.95
C GLU A 13 3.89 -21.82 32.96
N VAL A 14 3.91 -21.23 34.16
CA VAL A 14 3.87 -19.78 34.36
C VAL A 14 5.26 -19.21 34.02
N THR A 15 5.43 -18.80 32.76
CA THR A 15 6.72 -18.28 32.25
C THR A 15 7.01 -16.83 32.67
N GLY A 16 6.05 -16.15 33.30
CA GLY A 16 6.18 -14.72 33.64
C GLY A 16 6.21 -13.79 32.43
N SER A 17 5.85 -14.30 31.24
CA SER A 17 5.87 -13.56 29.98
C SER A 17 4.54 -13.72 29.24
N SER A 18 4.09 -12.67 28.53
CA SER A 18 2.89 -12.71 27.68
C SER A 18 3.28 -13.04 26.24
N VAL A 19 2.47 -13.85 25.56
CA VAL A 19 2.59 -14.11 24.12
C VAL A 19 2.32 -12.84 23.31
N LEU A 20 1.40 -12.00 23.80
CA LEU A 20 1.12 -10.70 23.20
C LEU A 20 2.26 -9.71 23.46
N PRO A 21 2.75 -8.99 22.43
CA PRO A 21 3.84 -8.03 22.60
C PRO A 21 3.39 -6.82 23.41
N LEU A 22 3.92 -6.67 24.63
CA LEU A 22 3.54 -5.61 25.58
C LEU A 22 3.65 -4.19 25.00
N ALA A 23 4.63 -3.94 24.12
CA ALA A 23 4.79 -2.64 23.47
C ALA A 23 3.58 -2.29 22.57
N ARG A 24 2.95 -3.27 21.91
CA ARG A 24 1.75 -3.03 21.10
C ARG A 24 0.52 -2.85 22.00
N VAL A 25 0.40 -3.64 23.06
CA VAL A 25 -0.69 -3.53 24.04
C VAL A 25 -0.71 -2.13 24.66
N LYS A 26 0.44 -1.61 25.09
CA LYS A 26 0.55 -0.24 25.64
C LYS A 26 0.14 0.84 24.63
N LYS A 27 0.47 0.66 23.35
CA LYS A 27 0.05 1.61 22.30
C LYS A 27 -1.46 1.60 22.09
N ILE A 28 -2.10 0.42 22.16
CA ILE A 28 -3.56 0.30 22.05
C ILE A 28 -4.24 0.94 23.26
N ILE A 29 -3.73 0.70 24.47
CA ILE A 29 -4.25 1.31 25.70
C ILE A 29 -4.18 2.85 25.61
N ALA A 30 -3.10 3.41 25.06
CA ALA A 30 -2.93 4.85 24.90
C ALA A 30 -3.78 5.48 23.79
N MET A 31 -4.54 4.70 23.00
CA MET A 31 -5.52 5.23 22.04
C MET A 31 -6.86 5.59 22.71
N ASP A 32 -7.07 5.16 23.94
CA ASP A 32 -8.26 5.46 24.71
C ASP A 32 -8.05 6.77 25.49
N ASP A 33 -8.77 7.82 25.08
CA ASP A 33 -8.65 9.17 25.66
C ASP A 33 -9.06 9.21 27.14
N ASP A 34 -9.84 8.24 27.61
CA ASP A 34 -10.25 8.12 29.02
C ASP A 34 -9.11 7.59 29.91
N ILE A 35 -8.04 7.03 29.34
CA ILE A 35 -6.92 6.42 30.08
C ILE A 35 -5.74 7.40 30.17
N ALA A 36 -5.69 8.16 31.26
CA ALA A 36 -4.62 9.15 31.50
C ALA A 36 -3.23 8.51 31.69
N GLN A 37 -3.11 7.43 32.48
CA GLN A 37 -1.85 6.71 32.71
C GLN A 37 -2.10 5.22 33.03
N CYS A 38 -1.32 4.31 32.42
CA CYS A 38 -1.38 2.88 32.69
C CYS A 38 -0.01 2.35 33.17
N SER A 39 0.01 1.71 34.34
CA SER A 39 1.25 1.15 34.90
C SER A 39 1.74 -0.07 34.11
N ASN A 40 3.04 -0.38 34.18
CA ASN A 40 3.60 -1.54 33.49
C ASN A 40 2.97 -2.86 33.96
N SER A 41 2.65 -2.98 35.25
CA SER A 41 1.98 -4.15 35.82
C SER A 41 0.52 -4.27 35.35
N ALA A 42 -0.19 -3.14 35.21
CA ALA A 42 -1.55 -3.13 34.67
C ALA A 42 -1.55 -3.52 33.18
N ALA A 43 -0.63 -2.97 32.38
CA ALA A 43 -0.49 -3.34 30.97
C ALA A 43 -0.18 -4.84 30.78
N PHE A 44 0.60 -5.43 31.69
CA PHE A 44 0.87 -6.87 31.70
C PHE A 44 -0.36 -7.69 32.11
N ALA A 45 -1.11 -7.28 33.14
CA ALA A 45 -2.34 -7.96 33.52
C ALA A 45 -3.38 -7.93 32.38
N ILE A 46 -3.50 -6.80 31.68
CA ILE A 46 -4.38 -6.64 30.52
C ILE A 46 -3.95 -7.57 29.38
N SER A 47 -2.65 -7.72 29.11
CA SER A 47 -2.18 -8.63 28.05
C SER A 47 -2.55 -10.08 28.35
N ILE A 48 -2.31 -10.55 29.59
CA ILE A 48 -2.69 -11.90 30.01
C ILE A 48 -4.21 -12.10 29.99
N ALA A 49 -4.99 -11.14 30.47
CA ALA A 49 -6.45 -11.19 30.42
C ALA A 49 -6.95 -11.28 28.97
N THR A 50 -6.34 -10.55 28.04
CA THR A 50 -6.67 -10.58 26.62
C THR A 50 -6.37 -11.95 26.01
N GLU A 51 -5.26 -12.58 26.38
CA GLU A 51 -4.94 -13.94 25.94
C GLU A 51 -5.97 -14.97 26.42
N MET A 52 -6.35 -14.89 27.71
CA MET A 52 -7.39 -15.75 28.28
C MET A 52 -8.74 -15.51 27.59
N PHE A 53 -9.07 -14.27 27.28
CA PHE A 53 -10.28 -13.90 26.57
C PHE A 53 -10.30 -14.48 25.15
N ILE A 54 -9.22 -14.36 24.38
CA ILE A 54 -9.12 -14.93 23.03
C ILE A 54 -9.28 -16.46 23.08
N ARG A 55 -8.67 -17.13 24.05
CA ARG A 55 -8.86 -18.57 24.26
C ARG A 55 -10.33 -18.91 24.53
N GLN A 56 -10.97 -18.17 25.42
CA GLN A 56 -12.38 -18.39 25.76
C GLN A 56 -13.29 -18.16 24.56
N LEU A 57 -13.12 -17.05 23.83
CA LEU A 57 -13.90 -16.73 22.64
C LEU A 57 -13.74 -17.82 21.56
N THR A 58 -12.51 -18.27 21.34
CA THR A 58 -12.20 -19.36 20.38
C THR A 58 -12.82 -20.68 20.81
N GLN A 59 -12.80 -21.00 22.11
CA GLN A 59 -13.43 -22.20 22.65
C GLN A 59 -14.95 -22.17 22.47
N GLN A 60 -15.60 -21.02 22.68
CA GLN A 60 -17.03 -20.87 22.45
C GLN A 60 -17.40 -21.01 20.97
N ALA A 61 -16.64 -20.39 20.06
CA ALA A 61 -16.82 -20.58 18.63
C ALA A 61 -16.64 -22.05 18.22
N HIS A 62 -15.68 -22.75 18.83
CA HIS A 62 -15.46 -24.18 18.59
C HIS A 62 -16.59 -25.06 19.11
N ASN A 63 -17.18 -24.72 20.26
CA ASN A 63 -18.36 -25.42 20.79
C ASN A 63 -19.57 -25.26 19.85
N VAL A 64 -19.74 -24.09 19.24
CA VAL A 64 -20.76 -23.87 18.20
C VAL A 64 -20.53 -24.80 17.01
N VAL A 65 -19.30 -24.92 16.51
CA VAL A 65 -18.98 -25.84 15.40
C VAL A 65 -19.21 -27.31 15.79
N LYS A 66 -18.89 -27.70 17.02
CA LYS A 66 -19.18 -29.04 17.56
C LYS A 66 -20.68 -29.34 17.62
N SER A 67 -21.52 -28.31 17.80
CA SER A 67 -22.98 -28.46 17.80
C SER A 67 -23.60 -28.57 16.38
N GLU A 68 -22.84 -28.30 15.32
CA GLU A 68 -23.32 -28.48 13.94
C GLU A 68 -23.44 -29.97 13.58
N ARG A 69 -24.41 -30.31 12.70
CA ARG A 69 -24.64 -31.70 12.24
C ARG A 69 -23.41 -32.36 11.61
N LYS A 70 -22.52 -31.57 11.00
CA LYS A 70 -21.26 -32.02 10.42
C LYS A 70 -20.13 -31.14 10.97
N PRO A 71 -19.50 -31.53 12.09
CA PRO A 71 -18.49 -30.71 12.74
C PRO A 71 -17.28 -30.53 11.83
N ARG A 72 -16.89 -29.28 11.66
CA ARG A 72 -15.72 -28.88 10.86
C ARG A 72 -14.51 -28.72 11.79
N ARG A 73 -13.31 -28.92 11.25
CA ARG A 73 -12.05 -28.66 11.97
C ARG A 73 -11.65 -27.18 11.95
N ASN A 74 -12.10 -26.43 10.93
CA ASN A 74 -11.77 -25.02 10.75
C ASN A 74 -12.90 -24.11 11.23
N LEU A 75 -12.54 -23.09 12.02
CA LEU A 75 -13.46 -22.04 12.46
C LEU A 75 -13.67 -21.00 11.34
N GLN A 76 -14.89 -20.52 11.20
CA GLN A 76 -15.28 -19.46 10.27
C GLN A 76 -15.91 -18.31 11.04
N TYR A 77 -15.93 -17.12 10.43
CA TYR A 77 -16.54 -15.92 11.03
C TYR A 77 -17.98 -16.15 11.50
N LYS A 78 -18.77 -16.91 10.74
CA LYS A 78 -20.15 -17.28 11.11
C LYS A 78 -20.25 -18.00 12.47
N ASP A 79 -19.20 -18.73 12.86
CA ASP A 79 -19.17 -19.51 14.09
C ASP A 79 -18.98 -18.58 15.29
N PHE A 80 -18.12 -17.56 15.14
CA PHE A 80 -17.96 -16.48 16.12
C PHE A 80 -19.21 -15.62 16.26
N ALA A 81 -19.79 -15.18 15.13
CA ALA A 81 -21.02 -14.39 15.14
C ALA A 81 -22.21 -15.15 15.77
N THR A 82 -22.25 -16.48 15.59
CA THR A 82 -23.26 -17.34 16.22
C THR A 82 -22.99 -17.51 17.72
N ALA A 83 -21.72 -17.62 18.13
CA ALA A 83 -21.35 -17.71 19.54
C ALA A 83 -21.70 -16.43 20.30
N VAL A 84 -21.28 -15.27 19.78
CA VAL A 84 -21.58 -13.94 20.35
C VAL A 84 -23.08 -13.75 20.55
N ALA A 85 -23.87 -14.19 19.59
CA ALA A 85 -25.30 -13.95 19.63
C ALA A 85 -26.13 -15.05 20.32
N ARG A 86 -25.47 -16.07 20.90
CA ARG A 86 -26.10 -17.13 21.69
C ARG A 86 -25.72 -17.07 23.17
N ILE A 87 -24.61 -16.42 23.51
CA ILE A 87 -24.07 -16.43 24.87
C ILE A 87 -24.07 -14.99 25.41
N ASP A 88 -24.84 -14.75 26.46
CA ASP A 88 -25.08 -13.42 27.01
C ASP A 88 -23.80 -12.71 27.47
N ASN A 89 -22.81 -13.46 27.98
CA ASN A 89 -21.52 -12.87 28.39
C ASN A 89 -20.65 -12.36 27.23
N LEU A 90 -21.00 -12.67 25.99
CA LEU A 90 -20.35 -12.16 24.79
C LEU A 90 -21.19 -11.09 24.08
N GLU A 91 -22.34 -10.69 24.64
CA GLU A 91 -23.25 -9.72 24.02
C GLU A 91 -22.56 -8.39 23.74
N PHE A 92 -21.62 -7.96 24.59
CA PHE A 92 -20.83 -6.75 24.38
C PHE A 92 -20.02 -6.73 23.07
N LEU A 93 -19.81 -7.90 22.44
CA LEU A 93 -19.17 -8.01 21.12
C LEU A 93 -20.15 -7.92 19.96
N SER A 94 -21.46 -7.70 20.18
CA SER A 94 -22.46 -7.62 19.10
C SER A 94 -22.11 -6.61 18.01
N ASP A 95 -21.48 -5.52 18.44
CA ASP A 95 -21.16 -4.38 17.57
C ASP A 95 -19.85 -4.62 16.80
N VAL A 96 -18.92 -5.37 17.41
CA VAL A 96 -17.63 -5.73 16.82
C VAL A 96 -17.75 -6.96 15.90
N ILE A 97 -18.60 -7.91 16.27
CA ILE A 97 -18.82 -9.18 15.55
C ILE A 97 -20.31 -9.33 15.23
N PRO A 98 -20.83 -8.56 14.26
CA PRO A 98 -22.23 -8.62 13.88
C PRO A 98 -22.61 -9.96 13.22
N ARG A 99 -23.90 -10.28 13.29
CA ARG A 99 -24.47 -11.42 12.55
C ARG A 99 -24.36 -11.17 11.04
N THR A 100 -23.81 -12.14 10.32
CA THR A 100 -23.73 -12.07 8.85
C THR A 100 -25.13 -12.11 8.24
N THR A 101 -25.50 -11.06 7.50
CA THR A 101 -26.72 -11.00 6.68
C THR A 101 -26.37 -10.89 5.21
N THR A 102 -27.23 -11.39 4.32
CA THR A 102 -27.01 -11.19 2.88
C THR A 102 -27.16 -9.71 2.50
N PHE A 103 -26.42 -9.26 1.48
CA PHE A 103 -26.47 -7.85 1.04
C PHE A 103 -27.89 -7.39 0.65
N LYS A 104 -28.69 -8.31 0.07
CA LYS A 104 -30.09 -8.06 -0.25
C LYS A 104 -30.92 -7.76 1.01
N GLN A 105 -30.78 -8.58 2.05
CA GLN A 105 -31.48 -8.41 3.33
C GLN A 105 -31.02 -7.14 4.06
N PHE A 106 -29.73 -6.79 3.98
CA PHE A 106 -29.22 -5.54 4.55
C PHE A 106 -29.85 -4.31 3.86
N LYS A 107 -29.93 -4.32 2.52
CA LYS A 107 -30.57 -3.24 1.74
C LYS A 107 -32.05 -3.10 2.07
N GLU A 108 -32.77 -4.22 2.20
CA GLU A 108 -34.18 -4.25 2.60
C GLU A 108 -34.38 -3.77 4.05
N LYS A 109 -33.50 -4.17 4.99
CA LYS A 109 -33.55 -3.74 6.41
C LYS A 109 -33.28 -2.23 6.53
N LYS A 110 -32.25 -1.71 5.85
CA LYS A 110 -31.92 -0.29 5.83
C LYS A 110 -33.03 0.56 5.20
N ALA A 111 -33.67 0.06 4.12
CA ALA A 111 -34.83 0.72 3.52
C ALA A 111 -36.04 0.75 4.48
N ARG A 112 -36.22 -0.31 5.28
CA ARG A 112 -37.28 -0.39 6.30
C ARG A 112 -37.00 0.47 7.54
N GLU A 113 -35.74 0.56 7.97
CA GLU A 113 -35.29 1.42 9.08
C GLU A 113 -35.40 2.91 8.70
N ALA A 114 -35.05 3.27 7.47
CA ALA A 114 -35.26 4.62 6.92
C ALA A 114 -36.74 5.00 6.82
N ALA A 115 -37.63 4.03 6.58
CA ALA A 115 -39.09 4.25 6.57
C ALA A 115 -39.70 4.39 7.97
N ASN A 116 -39.08 3.79 9.00
CA ASN A 116 -39.62 3.76 10.36
C ASN A 116 -39.01 4.82 11.31
N GLY A 117 -38.07 5.64 10.86
CA GLY A 117 -37.56 6.78 11.64
C GLY A 117 -36.86 6.42 12.95
N VAL A 118 -36.38 5.18 13.12
CA VAL A 118 -35.69 4.74 14.34
C VAL A 118 -34.20 5.06 14.23
N SER A 119 -33.74 6.07 14.98
CA SER A 119 -32.31 6.32 15.20
C SER A 119 -31.78 5.30 16.21
N VAL A 120 -31.00 4.33 15.74
CA VAL A 120 -30.26 3.42 16.63
C VAL A 120 -29.04 4.20 17.15
N GLU A 121 -29.00 4.42 18.46
CA GLU A 121 -27.88 5.02 19.18
C GLU A 121 -26.65 4.11 19.03
N ALA A 122 -25.52 4.68 18.61
CA ALA A 122 -24.30 3.92 18.39
C ALA A 122 -23.67 3.54 19.74
N GLY A 123 -23.73 2.27 20.08
CA GLY A 123 -22.99 1.70 21.22
C GLY A 123 -21.49 1.86 21.03
N GLN A 124 -20.83 2.39 22.06
CA GLN A 124 -19.39 2.53 22.28
C GLN A 124 -18.50 2.68 21.03
N THR A 125 -18.53 3.87 20.42
CA THR A 125 -17.46 4.35 19.54
C THR A 125 -16.22 4.67 20.37
N THR A 126 -15.27 3.74 20.51
CA THR A 126 -13.95 4.05 21.11
C THR A 126 -12.99 4.77 20.14
N LEU A 127 -13.50 5.50 19.14
CA LEU A 127 -12.70 6.31 18.22
C LEU A 127 -13.62 7.39 17.60
N ASP A 128 -13.87 8.46 18.34
CA ASP A 128 -14.59 9.62 17.81
C ASP A 128 -13.77 10.30 16.71
N ARG A 129 -14.25 10.21 15.46
CA ARG A 129 -13.83 11.10 14.38
C ARG A 129 -14.66 12.38 14.44
N GLN A 130 -14.04 13.46 14.88
CA GLN A 130 -14.54 14.81 14.65
C GLN A 130 -14.74 15.05 13.15
N HIS A 131 -15.98 15.26 12.73
CA HIS A 131 -16.32 15.86 11.44
C HIS A 131 -16.51 17.37 11.64
N PRO A 132 -15.92 18.25 10.81
CA PRO A 132 -16.21 19.68 10.86
C PRO A 132 -17.64 19.96 10.38
N ALA A 133 -18.31 20.90 11.06
CA ALA A 133 -19.68 21.33 10.78
C ALA A 133 -19.85 22.02 9.40
N PRO A 134 -21.04 21.96 8.79
CA PRO A 134 -21.31 22.60 7.50
C PRO A 134 -21.59 24.09 7.69
N GLN A 135 -20.81 24.95 7.03
CA GLN A 135 -21.10 26.38 6.90
C GLN A 135 -21.92 26.64 5.63
N THR A 136 -23.10 27.19 5.88
CA THR A 136 -23.93 28.16 5.14
C THR A 136 -23.67 28.41 3.65
N GLU A 137 -24.74 28.25 2.87
CA GLU A 137 -24.89 28.71 1.48
C GLU A 137 -24.87 30.25 1.37
N GLU A 138 -24.08 30.80 0.43
CA GLU A 138 -24.58 31.86 -0.47
C GLU A 138 -23.72 32.03 -1.76
N LYS A 139 -24.43 31.93 -2.89
CA LYS A 139 -24.25 32.53 -4.23
C LYS A 139 -22.86 32.62 -4.89
N LEU A 140 -22.75 31.96 -6.05
CA LEU A 140 -22.66 32.67 -7.34
C LEU A 140 -23.05 31.77 -8.54
N GLN A 141 -24.01 32.29 -9.30
CA GLN A 141 -24.41 31.97 -10.68
C GLN A 141 -23.19 31.86 -11.62
N ALA A 142 -23.17 31.22 -12.79
CA ALA A 142 -24.10 30.48 -13.63
C ALA A 142 -23.24 29.80 -14.73
N MET A 143 -23.73 28.71 -15.33
CA MET A 143 -23.85 28.52 -16.79
C MET A 143 -24.00 27.02 -17.12
N ALA A 144 -25.22 26.68 -17.53
CA ALA A 144 -25.63 25.70 -18.53
C ALA A 144 -25.04 24.27 -18.54
N GLN A 145 -25.95 23.33 -18.23
CA GLN A 145 -26.01 21.88 -18.55
C GLN A 145 -25.90 21.57 -20.07
N PRO A 146 -26.08 20.31 -20.58
CA PRO A 146 -26.33 19.00 -19.92
C PRO A 146 -25.51 17.81 -20.50
N GLY A 147 -25.58 16.66 -19.83
CA GLY A 147 -25.23 15.38 -20.47
C GLY A 147 -25.24 14.18 -19.53
N GLN A 148 -26.42 13.74 -19.11
CA GLN A 148 -26.63 12.45 -18.45
C GLN A 148 -26.11 11.29 -19.30
N VAL A 149 -25.38 10.34 -18.69
CA VAL A 149 -25.46 8.93 -19.09
C VAL A 149 -25.32 8.01 -17.88
N ASN A 150 -26.36 7.18 -17.71
CA ASN A 150 -26.48 6.08 -16.77
C ASN A 150 -25.35 5.06 -16.95
N ALA A 151 -24.70 4.68 -15.85
CA ALA A 151 -23.81 3.53 -15.78
C ALA A 151 -24.64 2.25 -15.62
N ASN A 152 -24.86 1.54 -16.73
CA ASN A 152 -25.24 0.12 -16.68
C ASN A 152 -23.99 -0.74 -16.89
N ALA A 153 -23.67 -1.51 -15.86
CA ALA A 153 -22.66 -2.55 -15.88
C ALA A 153 -22.98 -3.59 -16.96
N SER A 154 -22.05 -3.79 -17.90
CA SER A 154 -22.01 -4.98 -18.75
C SER A 154 -20.67 -5.67 -18.55
N ARG A 155 -20.76 -6.97 -18.20
CA ARG A 155 -19.64 -7.91 -18.13
C ARG A 155 -18.87 -7.91 -19.45
N VAL A 156 -17.57 -7.62 -19.40
CA VAL A 156 -16.67 -7.76 -20.55
C VAL A 156 -16.11 -9.18 -20.54
N VAL A 157 -16.47 -9.94 -21.56
CA VAL A 157 -15.86 -11.24 -21.90
C VAL A 157 -14.56 -10.94 -22.64
N VAL A 158 -13.44 -11.42 -22.12
CA VAL A 158 -12.14 -11.35 -22.79
C VAL A 158 -12.16 -12.35 -23.94
N ALA A 159 -12.27 -11.86 -25.17
CA ALA A 159 -12.05 -12.66 -26.38
C ALA A 159 -10.68 -12.30 -26.97
N ALA A 160 -9.67 -13.10 -26.64
CA ALA A 160 -8.42 -13.13 -27.38
C ALA A 160 -8.71 -13.63 -28.80
N SER A 161 -8.51 -12.78 -29.82
CA SER A 161 -8.59 -13.19 -31.21
C SER A 161 -7.20 -13.18 -31.83
N SER A 162 -6.63 -14.37 -32.00
CA SER A 162 -5.45 -14.62 -32.81
C SER A 162 -5.77 -14.34 -34.28
N VAL A 163 -5.18 -13.29 -34.84
CA VAL A 163 -5.26 -12.97 -36.27
C VAL A 163 -4.32 -13.91 -37.03
N GLN A 164 -4.88 -14.94 -37.66
CA GLN A 164 -4.15 -15.79 -38.58
C GLN A 164 -4.30 -15.20 -39.99
N GLN A 165 -3.23 -14.54 -40.43
CA GLN A 165 -3.08 -13.90 -41.72
C GLN A 165 -2.95 -14.98 -42.79
N GLN A 166 -4.00 -15.22 -43.60
CA GLN A 166 -3.88 -16.05 -44.79
C GLN A 166 -3.88 -15.18 -46.05
N GLN A 167 -2.67 -15.08 -46.57
CA GLN A 167 -2.26 -14.44 -47.80
C GLN A 167 -2.87 -15.19 -48.99
N GLN A 168 -3.75 -14.54 -49.75
CA GLN A 168 -4.02 -14.92 -51.14
C GLN A 168 -3.91 -13.68 -52.02
N GLN A 169 -2.73 -13.53 -52.59
CA GLN A 169 -2.48 -12.71 -53.77
C GLN A 169 -3.34 -13.22 -54.92
N ARG A 170 -4.11 -12.33 -55.56
CA ARG A 170 -4.35 -12.40 -57.01
C ARG A 170 -4.44 -10.98 -57.57
N ASN A 171 -3.38 -10.58 -58.27
CA ASN A 171 -3.42 -9.54 -59.28
C ASN A 171 -4.43 -9.94 -60.37
N ALA A 172 -5.36 -9.07 -60.71
CA ALA A 172 -6.04 -9.10 -62.00
C ALA A 172 -6.48 -7.69 -62.39
N THR A 173 -5.63 -7.03 -63.18
CA THR A 173 -5.97 -5.87 -63.97
C THR A 173 -6.88 -6.32 -65.12
N SER A 174 -8.11 -5.83 -65.21
CA SER A 174 -8.81 -5.76 -66.51
C SER A 174 -9.94 -4.72 -66.46
N LYS A 175 -9.71 -3.59 -67.12
CA LYS A 175 -10.77 -2.76 -67.70
C LYS A 175 -11.41 -3.56 -68.84
N THR A 176 -12.74 -3.69 -68.87
CA THR A 176 -13.55 -3.64 -70.10
C THR A 176 -15.03 -3.54 -69.74
N GLY A 177 -15.74 -2.69 -70.51
CA GLY A 177 -17.20 -2.59 -70.51
C GLY A 177 -17.87 -3.87 -71.02
N GLY A 178 -19.16 -4.00 -70.73
CA GLY A 178 -19.88 -5.28 -70.78
C GLY A 178 -20.18 -5.84 -72.16
N SER A 179 -20.68 -7.08 -72.16
CA SER A 179 -21.80 -7.59 -72.97
C SER A 179 -22.01 -9.09 -72.71
N SER A 180 -23.23 -9.53 -73.00
CA SER A 180 -23.84 -10.83 -72.70
C SER A 180 -23.42 -11.97 -73.62
N PHE A 181 -23.69 -13.22 -73.21
CA PHE A 181 -23.94 -14.33 -74.14
C PHE A 181 -25.04 -15.23 -73.58
N ASP A 182 -26.16 -15.34 -74.30
CA ASP A 182 -27.21 -16.33 -74.07
C ASP A 182 -27.17 -17.31 -75.24
N SER A 183 -26.94 -18.60 -74.95
CA SER A 183 -26.83 -19.63 -75.98
C SER A 183 -28.19 -20.30 -76.21
N PRO A 184 -28.60 -20.57 -77.47
CA PRO A 184 -29.86 -21.23 -77.77
C PRO A 184 -29.78 -22.77 -77.71
N PHE A 185 -28.65 -23.33 -77.29
CA PHE A 185 -28.48 -24.77 -77.12
C PHE A 185 -28.89 -25.15 -75.70
N SER A 186 -30.17 -25.45 -75.52
CA SER A 186 -30.75 -25.86 -74.23
C SER A 186 -30.28 -27.26 -73.83
N GLY A 187 -29.28 -27.32 -72.95
CA GLY A 187 -28.91 -28.51 -72.19
C GLY A 187 -28.66 -28.08 -70.75
N GLY A 188 -29.55 -28.47 -69.84
CA GLY A 188 -29.55 -28.02 -68.44
C GLY A 188 -28.30 -28.44 -67.67
N GLY A 189 -27.32 -27.54 -67.60
CA GLY A 189 -26.25 -27.55 -66.62
C GLY A 189 -26.41 -26.31 -65.74
N VAL A 190 -26.83 -26.50 -64.48
CA VAL A 190 -26.95 -25.39 -63.52
C VAL A 190 -25.54 -24.89 -63.22
N SER A 191 -25.11 -23.83 -63.91
CA SER A 191 -23.86 -23.14 -63.58
C SER A 191 -24.02 -22.54 -62.18
N SER A 192 -23.36 -23.16 -61.20
CA SER A 192 -23.27 -22.66 -59.81
C SER A 192 -22.54 -21.32 -59.71
N TYR A 193 -22.09 -20.74 -60.82
CA TYR A 193 -21.30 -19.51 -60.90
C TYR A 193 -22.15 -18.24 -61.06
N LYS A 194 -23.47 -18.30 -60.85
CA LYS A 194 -24.34 -17.10 -60.91
C LYS A 194 -24.30 -16.36 -59.56
N VAL A 195 -23.33 -15.45 -59.43
CA VAL A 195 -23.16 -14.63 -58.21
C VAL A 195 -24.39 -13.72 -58.02
N PRO A 196 -25.05 -13.74 -56.84
CA PRO A 196 -26.14 -12.83 -56.52
C PRO A 196 -25.72 -11.36 -56.59
N SER A 197 -26.67 -10.46 -56.85
CA SER A 197 -26.36 -9.03 -56.94
C SER A 197 -26.14 -8.40 -55.56
N PHE A 198 -24.90 -7.96 -55.30
CA PHE A 198 -24.53 -7.25 -54.07
C PHE A 198 -24.54 -5.72 -54.22
N GLY A 199 -25.15 -5.19 -55.28
CA GLY A 199 -25.13 -3.74 -55.58
C GLY A 199 -25.70 -2.85 -54.47
N LYS A 200 -26.61 -3.38 -53.62
CA LYS A 200 -27.11 -2.66 -52.44
C LYS A 200 -26.05 -2.47 -51.34
N TYR A 201 -25.06 -3.36 -51.27
CA TYR A 201 -24.00 -3.38 -50.24
C TYR A 201 -22.66 -2.87 -50.77
N ALA A 202 -22.50 -2.76 -52.10
CA ALA A 202 -21.29 -2.27 -52.72
C ALA A 202 -21.12 -0.76 -52.48
N SER A 203 -19.94 -0.36 -51.98
CA SER A 203 -19.62 1.06 -51.82
C SER A 203 -19.46 1.72 -53.18
N LYS A 204 -20.02 2.93 -53.32
CA LYS A 204 -19.86 3.80 -54.49
C LYS A 204 -18.56 4.61 -54.46
N ARG A 205 -17.81 4.58 -53.35
CA ARG A 205 -16.55 5.33 -53.14
C ARG A 205 -15.35 4.54 -53.66
N PRO A 206 -14.25 5.20 -54.06
CA PRO A 206 -13.02 4.52 -54.47
C PRO A 206 -12.47 3.65 -53.35
N GLU A 207 -11.94 2.48 -53.70
CA GLU A 207 -11.46 1.44 -52.79
C GLU A 207 -10.49 1.98 -51.73
N ILE A 208 -9.54 2.83 -52.15
CA ILE A 208 -8.54 3.44 -51.27
C ILE A 208 -9.21 4.26 -50.16
N SER A 209 -10.26 5.03 -50.47
CA SER A 209 -10.97 5.86 -49.48
C SER A 209 -11.68 5.00 -48.43
N ASN A 210 -12.33 3.90 -48.84
CA ASN A 210 -12.98 2.99 -47.91
C ASN A 210 -11.97 2.29 -46.99
N ARG A 211 -10.80 1.90 -47.52
CA ARG A 211 -9.72 1.28 -46.74
C ARG A 211 -9.12 2.26 -45.73
N VAL A 212 -8.81 3.49 -46.15
CA VAL A 212 -8.29 4.52 -45.26
C VAL A 212 -9.29 4.81 -44.14
N PHE A 213 -10.59 4.93 -44.45
CA PHE A 213 -11.61 5.11 -43.42
C PHE A 213 -11.68 3.90 -42.45
N SER A 214 -11.62 2.67 -42.98
CA SER A 214 -11.66 1.46 -42.16
C SER A 214 -10.44 1.37 -41.22
N TYR A 215 -9.24 1.67 -41.71
CA TYR A 215 -8.02 1.71 -40.90
C TYR A 215 -8.01 2.88 -39.91
N PHE A 216 -8.60 4.02 -40.26
CA PHE A 216 -8.76 5.12 -39.34
C PHE A 216 -9.67 4.75 -38.16
N VAL A 217 -10.82 4.11 -38.43
CA VAL A 217 -11.73 3.63 -37.37
C VAL A 217 -11.07 2.54 -36.51
N ALA A 218 -10.41 1.54 -37.13
CA ALA A 218 -9.72 0.51 -36.38
C ALA A 218 -8.52 1.05 -35.57
N GLY A 219 -7.74 1.96 -36.15
CA GLY A 219 -6.57 2.58 -35.53
C GLY A 219 -6.96 3.51 -34.38
N SER A 220 -8.01 4.32 -34.55
CA SER A 220 -8.53 5.19 -33.47
C SER A 220 -9.07 4.38 -32.30
N MET A 221 -9.82 3.31 -32.55
CA MET A 221 -10.27 2.38 -31.51
C MET A 221 -9.09 1.72 -30.79
N GLY A 222 -8.07 1.27 -31.55
CA GLY A 222 -6.85 0.69 -31.00
C GLY A 222 -6.07 1.65 -30.11
N LEU A 223 -5.98 2.93 -30.50
CA LEU A 223 -5.33 3.98 -29.70
C LEU A 223 -6.05 4.19 -28.37
N LEU A 224 -7.38 4.30 -28.39
CA LEU A 224 -8.19 4.47 -27.17
C LEU A 224 -8.07 3.25 -26.25
N ALA A 225 -8.10 2.04 -26.81
CA ALA A 225 -7.92 0.81 -26.06
C ALA A 225 -6.53 0.74 -25.41
N ALA A 226 -5.47 1.12 -26.14
CA ALA A 226 -4.12 1.15 -25.60
C ALA A 226 -3.97 2.20 -24.47
N ALA A 227 -4.56 3.38 -24.63
CA ALA A 227 -4.57 4.40 -23.58
C ALA A 227 -5.30 3.92 -22.31
N GLY A 228 -6.47 3.28 -22.48
CA GLY A 228 -7.23 2.70 -21.37
C GLY A 228 -6.48 1.57 -20.66
N ALA A 229 -5.83 0.69 -21.43
CA ALA A 229 -5.00 -0.38 -20.88
C ALA A 229 -3.81 0.19 -20.08
N LYS A 230 -3.13 1.22 -20.60
CA LYS A 230 -2.05 1.90 -19.90
C LYS A 230 -2.53 2.51 -18.58
N ALA A 231 -3.65 3.25 -18.60
CA ALA A 231 -4.20 3.86 -17.40
C ALA A 231 -4.54 2.81 -16.34
N THR A 232 -5.18 1.72 -16.75
CA THR A 232 -5.53 0.62 -15.84
C THR A 232 -4.29 0.00 -15.20
N VAL A 233 -3.24 -0.31 -15.99
CA VAL A 233 -1.99 -0.88 -15.46
C VAL A 233 -1.29 0.12 -14.54
N GLN A 234 -1.28 1.40 -14.90
CA GLN A 234 -0.69 2.45 -14.09
C GLN A 234 -1.38 2.58 -12.73
N ASP A 235 -2.71 2.51 -12.68
CA ASP A 235 -3.46 2.59 -11.41
C ASP A 235 -3.11 1.43 -10.47
N PHE A 236 -2.97 0.21 -11.00
CA PHE A 236 -2.53 -0.93 -10.19
C PHE A 236 -1.09 -0.75 -9.67
N LEU A 237 -0.19 -0.21 -10.49
CA LEU A 237 1.19 0.05 -10.08
C LEU A 237 1.27 1.15 -9.03
N VAL A 238 0.52 2.24 -9.18
CA VAL A 238 0.46 3.33 -8.19
C VAL A 238 -0.16 2.85 -6.88
N ASN A 239 -1.16 1.97 -6.94
CA ASN A 239 -1.77 1.37 -5.76
C ASN A 239 -0.80 0.45 -4.98
N MET A 240 0.22 -0.11 -5.64
CA MET A 240 1.30 -0.87 -5.01
C MET A 240 2.53 -0.02 -4.66
N SER A 241 2.55 1.26 -5.07
CA SER A 241 3.65 2.18 -4.78
C SER A 241 3.54 2.77 -3.36
N ALA A 242 4.50 3.59 -2.96
CA ALA A 242 4.50 4.20 -1.63
C ALA A 242 3.22 5.02 -1.39
N SER A 243 2.55 4.77 -0.27
CA SER A 243 1.34 5.50 0.11
C SER A 243 1.64 6.95 0.50
N ALA A 244 0.63 7.83 0.41
CA ALA A 244 0.76 9.24 0.75
C ALA A 244 1.25 9.48 2.19
N ASP A 245 0.88 8.63 3.14
CA ASP A 245 1.35 8.70 4.53
C ASP A 245 2.87 8.43 4.67
N VAL A 246 3.40 7.50 3.87
CA VAL A 246 4.86 7.24 3.81
C VAL A 246 5.59 8.41 3.16
N LEU A 247 4.98 9.07 2.18
CA LEU A 247 5.53 10.28 1.56
C LEU A 247 5.41 11.50 2.48
N ALA A 248 4.39 11.59 3.32
CA ALA A 248 4.28 12.63 4.34
C ALA A 248 5.39 12.49 5.39
N SER A 249 5.75 11.24 5.73
CA SER A 249 6.92 10.92 6.58
C SER A 249 8.28 11.11 5.89
N ALA A 250 8.32 11.71 4.69
CA ALA A 250 9.57 11.96 3.96
C ALA A 250 10.38 13.12 4.53
N LYS A 251 9.74 14.05 5.26
CA LYS A 251 10.42 15.16 5.93
C LYS A 251 10.19 15.07 7.43
N VAL A 252 11.27 15.12 8.20
CA VAL A 252 11.21 15.15 9.66
C VAL A 252 11.84 16.46 10.13
N GLU A 253 11.06 17.21 10.90
CA GLU A 253 11.50 18.43 11.55
C GLU A 253 11.96 18.09 12.98
N LEU A 254 13.11 18.63 13.37
CA LEU A 254 13.72 18.42 14.67
C LEU A 254 14.11 19.77 15.27
N ASP A 255 13.69 20.00 16.51
CA ASP A 255 14.10 21.17 17.28
C ASP A 255 15.48 20.92 17.90
N LEU A 256 16.46 21.72 17.46
CA LEU A 256 17.86 21.64 17.88
C LEU A 256 18.06 22.08 19.33
N THR A 257 17.18 22.96 19.84
CA THR A 257 17.24 23.48 21.22
C THR A 257 17.03 22.41 22.29
N THR A 258 16.44 21.28 21.93
CA THR A 258 16.18 20.15 22.85
C THR A 258 17.42 19.29 23.06
N ILE A 259 18.45 19.42 22.22
CA ILE A 259 19.63 18.56 22.21
C ILE A 259 20.81 19.27 22.87
N PRO A 260 21.22 18.87 24.09
CA PRO A 260 22.39 19.45 24.73
C PRO A 260 23.67 19.02 24.01
N GLU A 261 24.70 19.86 24.10
CA GLU A 261 26.04 19.57 23.58
C GLU A 261 26.59 18.25 24.11
N GLY A 262 27.28 17.50 23.24
CA GLY A 262 27.90 16.21 23.54
C GLY A 262 26.95 15.02 23.60
N LYS A 263 25.64 15.19 23.36
CA LYS A 263 24.69 14.06 23.32
C LYS A 263 24.31 13.65 21.91
N ASN A 264 24.08 12.34 21.76
CA ASN A 264 23.55 11.70 20.56
C ASN A 264 22.05 11.48 20.68
N VAL A 265 21.28 11.92 19.69
CA VAL A 265 19.85 11.61 19.54
C VAL A 265 19.66 10.72 18.32
N ILE A 266 18.84 9.68 18.49
CA ILE A 266 18.47 8.76 17.41
C ILE A 266 17.01 9.02 17.06
N ILE A 267 16.78 9.50 15.84
CA ILE A 267 15.43 9.69 15.30
C ILE A 267 15.17 8.71 14.18
N LYS A 268 13.90 8.46 13.88
CA LYS A 268 13.51 7.54 12.80
C LYS A 268 13.02 8.36 11.61
N TRP A 269 13.70 8.24 10.46
CA TRP A 269 13.34 8.88 9.19
C TRP A 269 13.25 7.84 8.08
N ARG A 270 12.12 7.79 7.36
CA ARG A 270 11.86 6.77 6.29
C ARG A 270 12.11 5.32 6.74
N GLY A 271 11.87 5.01 8.01
CA GLY A 271 12.14 3.69 8.59
C GLY A 271 13.60 3.42 8.97
N LYS A 272 14.52 4.32 8.62
CA LYS A 272 15.95 4.26 8.91
C LYS A 272 16.26 5.08 10.18
N PRO A 273 17.18 4.62 11.05
CA PRO A 273 17.67 5.46 12.14
C PRO A 273 18.57 6.57 11.57
N VAL A 274 18.38 7.80 12.02
CA VAL A 274 19.25 8.95 11.77
C VAL A 274 19.84 9.36 13.11
N PHE A 275 21.16 9.50 13.14
CA PHE A 275 21.91 10.03 14.26
C PHE A 275 22.07 11.53 14.08
N VAL A 276 21.67 12.26 15.11
CA VAL A 276 21.89 13.70 15.24
C VAL A 276 22.73 13.90 16.49
N ARG A 277 23.96 14.36 16.32
CA ARG A 277 24.88 14.69 17.43
C ARG A 277 25.11 16.19 17.44
N HIS A 278 24.97 16.78 18.63
CA HIS A 278 25.48 18.11 18.92
C HIS A 278 26.94 17.95 19.37
N ARG A 279 27.90 18.24 18.50
CA ARG A 279 29.33 18.05 18.74
C ARG A 279 29.89 19.16 19.61
N THR A 280 30.86 18.82 20.46
CA THR A 280 31.62 19.82 21.22
C THR A 280 32.73 20.44 20.37
N SER A 281 33.27 21.59 20.79
CA SER A 281 34.38 22.25 20.08
C SER A 281 35.63 21.37 19.97
N ASP A 282 35.84 20.46 20.92
CA ASP A 282 37.01 19.58 20.94
C ASP A 282 36.82 18.39 20.00
N GLU A 283 35.60 17.86 19.89
CA GLU A 283 35.24 16.83 18.89
C GLU A 283 35.37 17.34 17.46
N ILE A 284 35.04 18.61 17.21
CA ILE A 284 35.19 19.24 15.89
C ILE A 284 36.67 19.30 15.51
N LYS A 285 37.54 19.74 16.43
CA LYS A 285 38.98 19.79 16.20
C LYS A 285 39.56 18.39 15.99
N GLU A 286 39.09 17.39 16.74
CA GLU A 286 39.49 16.00 16.55
C GLU A 286 39.12 15.49 15.15
N ALA A 287 37.88 15.76 14.70
CA ALA A 287 37.42 15.36 13.37
C ALA A 287 38.24 15.99 12.23
N GLU A 288 38.59 17.26 12.37
CA GLU A 288 39.35 18.04 11.39
C GLU A 288 40.86 17.72 11.39
N ALA A 289 41.43 17.41 12.55
CA ALA A 289 42.85 17.07 12.70
C ALA A 289 43.19 15.66 12.18
N GLU A 290 42.18 14.80 12.03
CA GLU A 290 42.36 13.42 11.57
C GLU A 290 42.83 13.35 10.10
N ASN A 291 43.76 12.44 9.80
CA ASN A 291 44.32 12.26 8.45
C ASN A 291 43.33 11.52 7.55
N TRP A 292 42.35 12.26 7.03
CA TRP A 292 41.24 11.73 6.25
C TRP A 292 41.67 11.13 4.91
N GLN A 293 42.82 11.53 4.34
CA GLN A 293 43.35 10.97 3.09
C GLN A 293 43.78 9.51 3.23
N SER A 294 44.19 9.12 4.44
CA SER A 294 44.63 7.76 4.74
C SER A 294 43.50 6.77 5.00
N LEU A 295 42.27 7.28 5.11
CA LEU A 295 41.08 6.47 5.35
C LEU A 295 40.73 5.62 4.13
N ARG A 296 39.98 4.55 4.38
CA ARG A 296 39.45 3.69 3.31
C ARG A 296 38.54 4.44 2.34
N ASP A 297 37.76 5.38 2.87
CA ASP A 297 36.87 6.27 2.11
C ASP A 297 37.23 7.73 2.47
N PRO A 298 38.17 8.34 1.72
CA PRO A 298 38.68 9.68 2.03
C PRO A 298 37.61 10.75 1.90
N GLN A 299 37.20 11.33 3.03
CA GLN A 299 36.24 12.43 3.06
C GLN A 299 36.59 13.41 4.19
N PRO A 300 36.77 14.71 3.89
CA PRO A 300 36.98 15.72 4.93
C PRO A 300 35.67 15.97 5.70
N ASP A 301 35.78 16.49 6.93
CA ASP A 301 34.60 16.77 7.77
C ASP A 301 33.70 17.85 7.14
N SER A 302 34.31 18.87 6.52
CA SER A 302 33.63 19.99 5.84
C SER A 302 32.65 19.55 4.75
N ASP A 303 32.88 18.40 4.12
CA ASP A 303 32.01 17.89 3.06
C ASP A 303 30.84 17.05 3.62
N ARG A 304 30.94 16.64 4.89
CA ARG A 304 29.94 15.81 5.58
C ARG A 304 28.95 16.66 6.37
N VAL A 305 29.40 17.79 6.91
CA VAL A 305 28.57 18.67 7.73
C VAL A 305 28.43 20.05 7.07
N LYS A 306 27.22 20.61 7.12
CA LYS A 306 26.99 22.02 6.74
C LYS A 306 27.42 22.97 7.86
N ASN A 307 27.06 22.63 9.10
CA ASN A 307 27.42 23.34 10.32
C ASN A 307 28.27 22.40 11.20
N PRO A 308 29.47 22.80 11.65
CA PRO A 308 30.38 21.91 12.35
C PRO A 308 29.85 21.43 13.71
N GLU A 309 28.98 22.20 14.36
CA GLU A 309 28.33 21.82 15.62
C GLU A 309 27.34 20.65 15.46
N TRP A 310 26.77 20.47 14.26
CA TRP A 310 25.69 19.52 14.03
C TRP A 310 26.12 18.43 13.06
N LEU A 311 26.32 17.22 13.58
CA LEU A 311 26.53 16.03 12.76
C LEU A 311 25.21 15.29 12.57
N VAL A 312 24.78 15.20 11.31
CA VAL A 312 23.56 14.49 10.90
C VAL A 312 23.95 13.38 9.94
N MET A 313 23.66 12.12 10.30
CA MET A 313 23.99 10.98 9.44
C MET A 313 23.04 9.81 9.64
N LEU A 314 22.96 8.93 8.65
CA LEU A 314 22.18 7.69 8.74
C LEU A 314 22.90 6.68 9.62
N GLY A 315 22.19 6.18 10.63
CA GLY A 315 22.67 5.16 11.57
C GLY A 315 22.64 3.74 10.99
N ILE A 316 22.97 3.59 9.70
CA ILE A 316 22.97 2.31 8.99
C ILE A 316 24.39 1.99 8.57
N CYS A 317 24.95 0.93 9.16
CA CYS A 317 26.28 0.45 8.82
C CYS A 317 26.33 0.00 7.35
N THR A 318 27.29 0.53 6.60
CA THR A 318 27.51 0.26 5.17
C THR A 318 27.98 -1.17 4.86
N HIS A 319 28.22 -2.00 5.88
CA HIS A 319 28.50 -3.42 5.68
C HIS A 319 27.23 -4.21 5.30
N LEU A 320 26.28 -4.32 6.23
CA LEU A 320 25.05 -5.13 6.08
C LEU A 320 23.81 -4.46 6.70
N GLY A 321 23.90 -3.18 7.05
CA GLY A 321 22.76 -2.40 7.52
C GLY A 321 22.42 -2.49 9.01
N CYS A 322 23.32 -3.02 9.84
CA CYS A 322 23.18 -2.97 11.30
C CYS A 322 23.21 -1.53 11.83
N VAL A 323 22.66 -1.31 13.03
CA VAL A 323 22.67 0.00 13.71
C VAL A 323 23.91 0.12 14.61
N PRO A 324 24.83 1.06 14.35
CA PRO A 324 25.96 1.31 15.24
C PRO A 324 25.51 1.90 16.59
N ILE A 325 26.24 1.59 17.65
CA ILE A 325 26.04 2.15 18.99
C ILE A 325 26.89 3.41 19.10
N GLY A 326 26.31 4.53 19.56
CA GLY A 326 27.05 5.78 19.77
C GLY A 326 27.91 5.77 21.04
N GLU A 327 28.94 6.61 21.07
CA GLU A 327 29.90 6.73 22.18
C GLU A 327 30.58 5.40 22.51
N ALA A 328 30.81 4.59 21.48
CA ALA A 328 31.38 3.26 21.60
C ALA A 328 32.44 3.01 20.53
N GLY A 329 33.40 2.15 20.86
CA GLY A 329 34.49 1.75 19.99
C GLY A 329 35.77 2.57 20.18
N ASP A 330 36.84 2.10 19.53
CA ASP A 330 38.22 2.59 19.70
C ASP A 330 38.47 4.06 19.28
N PHE A 331 37.53 4.72 18.59
CA PHE A 331 37.74 6.05 17.97
C PHE A 331 36.70 7.11 18.40
N GLY A 332 36.11 6.96 19.58
CA GLY A 332 35.24 7.99 20.17
C GLY A 332 33.90 8.27 19.46
N GLY A 333 33.60 7.59 18.35
CA GLY A 333 32.39 7.77 17.56
C GLY A 333 31.36 6.66 17.76
N TRP A 334 31.29 5.75 16.79
CA TRP A 334 30.28 4.68 16.76
C TRP A 334 30.88 3.29 16.55
N PHE A 335 30.28 2.29 17.19
CA PHE A 335 30.67 0.89 17.07
C PHE A 335 29.52 0.01 16.57
N CYS A 336 29.74 -0.71 15.48
CA CYS A 336 28.82 -1.69 14.95
C CYS A 336 29.16 -3.11 15.47
N PRO A 337 28.36 -3.69 16.39
CA PRO A 337 28.67 -4.95 17.05
C PRO A 337 28.55 -6.18 16.13
N CYS A 338 27.94 -6.05 14.95
CA CYS A 338 27.68 -7.19 14.07
C CYS A 338 28.95 -7.85 13.55
N HIS A 339 29.92 -7.05 13.11
CA HIS A 339 31.20 -7.54 12.58
C HIS A 339 32.39 -6.65 13.02
N GLY A 340 32.19 -5.84 14.06
CA GLY A 340 33.26 -5.01 14.65
C GLY A 340 33.70 -3.85 13.77
N SER A 341 32.76 -3.15 13.13
CA SER A 341 33.09 -1.92 12.40
C SER A 341 33.13 -0.71 13.33
N HIS A 342 34.22 0.04 13.31
CA HIS A 342 34.40 1.24 14.12
C HIS A 342 34.39 2.49 13.25
N TYR A 343 33.62 3.48 13.68
CA TYR A 343 33.48 4.78 13.05
C TYR A 343 34.00 5.87 13.98
N ASP A 344 34.67 6.88 13.42
CA ASP A 344 35.14 8.05 14.17
C ASP A 344 33.99 9.03 14.48
N ILE A 345 34.30 10.15 15.13
CA ILE A 345 33.34 11.19 15.53
C ILE A 345 32.66 11.90 14.34
N SER A 346 33.17 11.76 13.11
CA SER A 346 32.55 12.26 11.87
C SER A 346 31.72 11.16 11.16
N GLY A 347 31.70 9.94 11.70
CA GLY A 347 31.02 8.79 11.12
C GLY A 347 31.80 8.13 9.97
N ARG A 348 33.12 8.33 9.91
CA ARG A 348 33.99 7.73 8.89
C ARG A 348 34.52 6.38 9.32
N ILE A 349 34.61 5.43 8.40
CA ILE A 349 35.04 4.06 8.69
C ILE A 349 36.54 4.00 8.97
N ARG A 350 36.92 3.51 10.16
CA ARG A 350 38.31 3.34 10.59
C ARG A 350 38.76 1.89 10.54
N LYS A 351 37.93 0.98 11.05
CA LYS A 351 38.26 -0.43 11.28
C LYS A 351 37.06 -1.31 11.00
N GLY A 352 37.32 -2.55 10.58
CA GLY A 352 36.30 -3.57 10.30
C GLY A 352 35.96 -3.73 8.81
N PRO A 353 34.94 -4.54 8.48
CA PRO A 353 34.63 -4.92 7.11
C PRO A 353 33.78 -3.91 6.32
N ALA A 354 33.19 -2.91 6.97
CA ALA A 354 32.42 -1.87 6.28
C ALA A 354 33.29 -1.17 5.19
N PRO A 355 32.78 -1.02 3.95
CA PRO A 355 33.56 -0.47 2.85
C PRO A 355 33.57 1.07 2.83
N LEU A 356 32.49 1.72 3.29
CA LEU A 356 32.24 3.16 3.14
C LEU A 356 31.92 3.84 4.48
N ASN A 357 32.02 5.16 4.52
CA ASN A 357 31.60 6.00 5.64
C ASN A 357 30.06 5.95 5.84
N LEU A 358 29.56 6.37 7.00
CA LEU A 358 28.12 6.51 7.21
C LEU A 358 27.56 7.59 6.28
N GLU A 359 26.44 7.29 5.64
CA GLU A 359 25.79 8.17 4.67
C GLU A 359 25.18 9.40 5.37
N VAL A 360 25.39 10.58 4.80
CA VAL A 360 24.79 11.82 5.28
C VAL A 360 23.49 12.06 4.49
N PRO A 361 22.31 12.13 5.13
CA PRO A 361 21.06 12.41 4.42
C PRO A 361 21.04 13.86 3.93
N ALA A 362 20.16 14.18 2.97
CA ALA A 362 19.88 15.57 2.66
C ALA A 362 19.14 16.22 3.84
N TYR A 363 19.68 17.31 4.38
CA TYR A 363 19.05 18.09 5.43
C TYR A 363 19.29 19.58 5.20
N ASP A 364 18.46 20.43 5.81
CA ASP A 364 18.60 21.88 5.73
C ASP A 364 18.21 22.58 7.04
N PHE A 365 18.71 23.79 7.21
CA PHE A 365 18.43 24.66 8.37
C PHE A 365 17.60 25.87 7.91
N PRO A 366 16.26 25.75 7.82
CA PRO A 366 15.42 26.82 7.32
C PRO A 366 15.29 28.00 8.28
N GLU A 367 15.31 27.74 9.59
CA GLU A 367 15.16 28.71 10.67
C GLU A 367 16.19 28.39 11.77
N GLU A 368 16.59 29.40 12.56
CA GLU A 368 17.45 29.18 13.73
C GLU A 368 16.76 28.22 14.71
N GLY A 369 17.44 27.12 15.04
CA GLY A 369 16.93 26.12 15.98
C GLY A 369 16.08 25.00 15.37
N LYS A 370 15.82 24.99 14.05
CA LYS A 370 15.11 23.90 13.37
C LYS A 370 15.97 23.21 12.32
N LEU A 371 15.92 21.87 12.33
CA LEU A 371 16.56 21.01 11.34
C LEU A 371 15.49 20.23 10.59
N ILE A 372 15.50 20.31 9.26
CA ILE A 372 14.64 19.50 8.39
C ILE A 372 15.48 18.45 7.70
N ILE A 373 15.07 17.19 7.78
CA ILE A 373 15.72 16.06 7.10
C ILE A 373 14.79 15.52 6.02
N GLY A 374 15.21 15.58 4.76
CA GLY A 374 14.57 14.93 3.61
C GLY A 374 14.16 15.80 2.44
#